data_AF-A0A2K9LEJ2-F1
#
_entry.id   AF-A0A2K9LEJ2-F1
#
_cell.length_a   1.000
_cell.length_b   1.000
_cell.length_c   1.000
_cell.angle_alpha   90.00
_cell.angle_beta   90.00
_cell.angle_gamma   90.00
#
_symmetry.space_group_name_H-M   'P 1'
#
loop_
_entity.id
_entity.type
_entity.pdbx_description
1 polymer ?
#
loop_
_entity_poly.entity_id
_entity_poly.type
_entity_poly.pdbx_seq_one_letter_code
_entity_poly.pdbx_strand_id
1 'polypeptide(L)'
;MHRRNSAAAQITQSPSLLRLACERPIVLAALKVALVVGTVLNLVNQGAALFAGEALNIPQLLMNYIVPYCVSSYSAAKNELRQRNRP
;
A
#
# COMPACT_ATOMS: atom_id res chain seq x y z
N MET A 1 2.72 -3.66 45.86
CA MET A 1 1.48 -3.61 45.03
C MET A 1 1.61 -2.53 43.94
N HIS A 2 2.37 -2.74 42.85
CA HIS A 2 2.54 -1.71 41.79
C HIS A 2 2.57 -2.27 40.34
N ARG A 3 2.35 -3.57 40.12
CA ARG A 3 2.44 -4.22 38.79
C ARG A 3 1.12 -4.33 38.03
N ARG A 4 0.00 -3.80 38.55
CA ARG A 4 -1.34 -3.98 37.95
C ARG A 4 -1.74 -2.90 36.93
N ASN A 5 -1.02 -1.77 36.86
CA ASN A 5 -1.41 -0.66 35.96
C ASN A 5 -0.79 -0.71 34.55
N SER A 6 0.22 -1.56 34.30
CA SER A 6 0.88 -1.63 32.98
C SER A 6 0.10 -2.43 31.93
N ALA A 7 -0.75 -3.37 32.34
CA ALA A 7 -1.52 -4.21 31.42
C ALA A 7 -2.75 -3.48 30.83
N ALA A 8 -3.36 -2.56 31.59
CA ALA A 8 -4.53 -1.80 31.15
C ALA A 8 -4.20 -0.73 30.09
N ALA A 9 -2.96 -0.22 30.08
CA ALA A 9 -2.50 0.76 29.08
C ALA A 9 -2.13 0.14 27.72
N GLN A 10 -1.84 -1.17 27.68
CA GLN A 10 -1.43 -1.86 26.45
C GLN A 10 -2.62 -2.26 25.55
N ILE A 11 -3.82 -2.41 26.12
CA ILE A 11 -5.00 -2.92 25.38
C ILE A 11 -5.62 -1.85 24.45
N THR A 12 -5.30 -0.56 24.64
CA THR A 12 -5.99 0.56 23.98
C THR A 12 -5.24 1.18 22.78
N GLN A 13 -4.03 0.74 22.42
CA GLN A 13 -3.14 1.56 21.57
C GLN A 13 -2.69 0.94 20.25
N SER A 14 -3.13 -0.26 19.87
CA SER A 14 -2.82 -0.80 18.55
C SER A 14 -3.43 0.10 17.47
N PRO A 15 -2.65 0.83 16.65
CA PRO A 15 -3.22 1.61 15.56
C PRO A 15 -3.98 0.67 14.61
N SER A 16 -5.14 1.09 14.13
CA SER A 16 -5.87 0.30 13.14
C SER A 16 -5.04 0.17 11.85
N LEU A 17 -5.09 -0.99 11.19
CA LEU A 17 -4.40 -1.23 9.91
C LEU A 17 -4.63 -0.11 8.91
N LEU A 18 -5.87 0.38 8.83
CA LEU A 18 -6.27 1.47 7.95
C LEU A 18 -5.58 2.79 8.30
N ARG A 19 -5.44 3.10 9.58
CA ARG A 19 -4.74 4.32 10.03
C ARG A 19 -3.26 4.28 9.66
N LEU A 20 -2.66 3.10 9.76
CA LEU A 20 -1.27 2.87 9.40
C LEU A 20 -1.06 2.91 7.89
N ALA A 21 -1.97 2.30 7.12
CA ALA A 21 -1.96 2.37 5.66
C ALA A 21 -2.06 3.81 5.12
N CYS A 22 -2.69 4.71 5.88
CA CYS A 22 -2.79 6.13 5.58
C CYS A 22 -1.62 6.98 6.12
N GLU A 23 -0.61 6.39 6.79
CA GLU A 23 0.56 7.15 7.22
C GLU A 23 1.37 7.62 5.99
N ARG A 24 1.78 8.89 5.99
CA ARG A 24 2.58 9.52 4.92
C ARG A 24 3.72 8.66 4.38
N PRO A 25 4.61 8.07 5.19
CA PRO A 25 5.71 7.24 4.67
C PRO A 25 5.20 6.01 3.90
N ILE A 26 4.11 5.38 4.37
CA ILE A 26 3.50 4.21 3.74
C ILE A 26 2.84 4.59 2.42
N VAL A 27 2.08 5.69 2.40
CA VAL A 27 1.41 6.19 1.19
C VAL A 27 2.43 6.58 0.12
N LEU A 28 3.52 7.28 0.48
CA LEU A 28 4.55 7.70 -0.49
C LEU A 28 5.31 6.50 -1.07
N ALA A 29 5.63 5.50 -0.24
CA ALA A 29 6.24 4.26 -0.70
C ALA A 29 5.30 3.51 -1.65
N ALA A 30 4.02 3.37 -1.28
CA ALA A 30 3.01 2.71 -2.10
C ALA A 30 2.77 3.42 -3.44
N LEU A 31 2.74 4.76 -3.44
CA LEU A 31 2.62 5.56 -4.66
C LEU A 31 3.82 5.35 -5.59
N LYS A 32 5.04 5.33 -5.06
CA LYS A 32 6.25 5.10 -5.85
C LYS A 32 6.24 3.72 -6.51
N VAL A 33 5.85 2.69 -5.75
CA VAL A 33 5.69 1.32 -6.28
C VAL A 33 4.62 1.28 -7.35
N ALA A 34 3.45 1.89 -7.10
CA ALA A 34 2.35 1.95 -8.03
C ALA A 34 2.72 2.63 -9.35
N LEU A 35 3.48 3.73 -9.29
CA LEU A 35 3.96 4.42 -10.48
C LEU A 35 4.91 3.53 -11.29
N VAL A 36 5.95 2.97 -10.66
CA VAL A 36 6.94 2.15 -11.37
C VAL A 36 6.31 0.89 -11.95
N VAL A 37 5.62 0.11 -11.12
CA VAL A 37 5.00 -1.15 -11.54
C VAL A 37 3.87 -0.89 -12.53
N GLY A 38 3.04 0.14 -12.29
CA GLY A 38 1.92 0.47 -13.17
C GLY A 38 2.36 0.97 -14.53
N THR A 39 3.45 1.74 -14.62
CA THR A 39 4.03 2.14 -15.91
C THR A 39 4.57 0.93 -16.68
N VAL A 40 5.29 0.02 -16.00
CA VAL A 40 5.78 -1.22 -16.63
C VAL A 40 4.62 -2.08 -17.12
N LEU A 41 3.61 -2.29 -16.29
CA LEU A 41 2.45 -3.12 -16.62
C LEU A 41 1.62 -2.51 -17.75
N ASN A 42 1.53 -1.18 -17.81
CA ASN A 42 0.91 -0.46 -18.91
C ASN A 42 1.65 -0.67 -20.24
N LEU A 43 2.98 -0.62 -20.21
CA LEU A 43 3.81 -0.84 -21.39
C LEU A 43 3.70 -2.29 -21.89
N VAL A 44 3.63 -3.27 -20.98
CA VAL A 44 3.45 -4.69 -21.35
C VAL A 44 2.03 -4.97 -21.88
N ASN A 45 0.99 -4.47 -21.21
CA ASN A 45 -0.40 -4.81 -21.56
C ASN A 45 -0.91 -4.08 -22.80
N GLN A 46 -0.55 -2.82 -22.99
CA GLN A 46 -1.09 -2.00 -24.08
C GLN A 46 -0.05 -1.09 -24.71
N GLY A 47 1.24 -1.36 -24.54
CA GLY A 47 2.31 -0.62 -25.20
C GLY A 47 2.19 -0.68 -26.73
N ALA A 48 1.84 -1.84 -27.29
CA ALA A 48 1.59 -1.98 -28.73
C ALA A 48 0.45 -1.07 -29.21
N ALA A 49 -0.66 -0.97 -28.46
CA ALA A 49 -1.76 -0.05 -28.77
C ALA A 49 -1.34 1.42 -28.65
N LEU A 50 -0.50 1.75 -27.65
CA LEU A 50 0.08 3.08 -27.44
C LEU A 50 1.00 3.50 -28.59
N PHE A 51 1.78 2.57 -29.14
CA PHE A 51 2.65 2.79 -30.29
C PHE A 51 1.90 2.74 -31.63
N ALA A 52 0.80 1.99 -31.72
CA ALA A 52 -0.06 1.91 -32.89
C ALA A 52 -1.08 3.06 -32.99
N GLY A 53 -1.20 3.90 -31.96
CA GLY A 53 -2.15 5.01 -31.91
C GLY A 53 -3.60 4.57 -31.68
N GLU A 54 -3.81 3.37 -31.14
CA GLU A 54 -5.14 2.84 -30.81
C GLU A 54 -5.66 3.40 -29.49
N ALA A 55 -6.98 3.37 -29.32
CA ALA A 55 -7.64 3.83 -28.10
C ALA A 55 -7.21 2.98 -26.89
N LEU A 56 -6.78 3.66 -25.82
CA LEU A 56 -6.35 3.01 -24.59
C LEU A 56 -7.54 2.41 -23.83
N ASN A 57 -7.37 1.20 -23.31
CA ASN A 57 -8.35 0.60 -22.40
C ASN A 57 -8.21 1.25 -21.01
N ILE A 58 -9.01 2.30 -20.76
CA ILE A 58 -9.01 3.05 -19.49
C ILE A 58 -9.19 2.16 -18.25
N PRO A 59 -10.08 1.14 -18.23
CA PRO A 59 -10.20 0.26 -17.05
C PRO A 59 -8.92 -0.53 -16.77
N GLN A 60 -8.24 -0.99 -17.82
CA GLN A 60 -7.00 -1.78 -17.69
C GLN A 60 -5.82 -0.90 -17.29
N LEU A 61 -5.74 0.32 -17.85
CA LEU A 61 -4.80 1.36 -17.43
C LEU A 61 -4.94 1.63 -15.92
N LEU A 62 -6.17 1.81 -15.44
CA LEU A 62 -6.43 2.13 -14.04
C LEU A 62 -6.04 0.97 -13.12
N MET A 63 -6.35 -0.28 -13.47
CA MET A 63 -5.96 -1.46 -12.69
C MET A 63 -4.45 -1.62 -12.60
N ASN A 64 -3.71 -1.25 -13.64
CA ASN A 64 -2.25 -1.30 -13.62
C ASN A 64 -1.63 -0.42 -12.53
N TYR A 65 -2.29 0.67 -12.12
CA TYR A 65 -1.82 1.52 -11.02
C TYR A 65 -2.49 1.21 -9.67
N ILE A 66 -3.79 0.88 -9.66
CA ILE A 66 -4.53 0.63 -8.41
C ILE A 66 -4.04 -0.64 -7.71
N VAL A 67 -3.85 -1.72 -8.47
CA VAL A 67 -3.44 -3.01 -7.89
C VAL A 67 -2.10 -2.91 -7.14
N PRO A 68 -1.00 -2.41 -7.74
CA PRO A 68 0.27 -2.30 -7.02
C PRO A 68 0.23 -1.28 -5.88
N TYR A 69 -0.58 -0.22 -5.98
CA TYR A 69 -0.82 0.71 -4.87
C TYR A 69 -1.42 0.00 -3.65
N CYS A 70 -2.54 -0.73 -3.86
CA CYS A 70 -3.23 -1.43 -2.79
C CYS A 70 -2.36 -2.51 -2.14
N VAL A 71 -1.65 -3.30 -2.94
CA VAL A 71 -0.76 -4.36 -2.44
C VAL A 71 0.39 -3.76 -1.63
N SER A 72 1.02 -2.68 -2.11
CA SER A 72 2.11 -2.02 -1.39
C SER A 72 1.64 -1.36 -0.09
N SER A 73 0.49 -0.69 -0.10
CA SER A 73 -0.07 -0.03 1.08
C SER A 73 -0.46 -1.05 2.16
N TYR A 74 -1.13 -2.15 1.78
CA TYR A 74 -1.47 -3.23 2.71
C TYR A 74 -0.23 -3.92 3.30
N SER A 75 0.76 -4.23 2.46
CA SER A 75 2.01 -4.88 2.89
C SER A 75 2.78 -4.01 3.90
N ALA A 76 2.90 -2.72 3.62
CA ALA A 76 3.60 -1.78 4.48
C ALA A 76 2.87 -1.58 5.82
N ALA A 77 1.54 -1.41 5.81
CA ALA A 77 0.75 -1.33 7.03
C ALA A 77 0.86 -2.61 7.87
N LYS A 78 0.78 -3.79 7.24
CA LYS A 78 0.94 -5.06 7.93
C LYS A 78 2.34 -5.21 8.54
N ASN A 79 3.39 -4.79 7.84
CA ASN A 79 4.75 -4.87 8.33
C ASN A 79 4.99 -3.94 9.52
N GLU A 80 4.48 -2.72 9.47
CA GLU A 80 4.58 -1.73 10.54
C GLU A 80 3.82 -2.21 11.81
N LEU A 81 2.64 -2.83 11.66
CA LEU A 81 1.97 -3.47 12.80
C LEU A 81 2.80 -4.60 13.41
N ARG A 82 3.50 -5.40 12.60
CA ARG A 82 4.37 -6.47 13.12
C ARG A 82 5.59 -5.92 13.86
N GLN A 83 6.14 -4.79 13.41
CA GLN A 83 7.28 -4.14 14.09
C GLN A 83 6.85 -3.57 15.45
N ARG A 84 5.68 -2.94 15.53
CA ARG A 84 5.15 -2.38 16.79
C ARG A 84 4.75 -3.43 17.83
N ASN A 85 4.44 -4.66 17.40
CA ASN A 85 4.10 -5.78 18.29
C ASN A 85 5.32 -6.66 18.65
N ARG A 86 6.53 -6.26 18.28
CA ARG A 86 7.75 -7.01 18.62
C ARG A 86 8.16 -6.64 20.06
N PRO A 87 8.35 -7.61 20.98
CA PRO A 87 8.63 -7.36 22.40
C PRO A 87 10.02 -6.80 22.65
#